data_AF-A0AAF0EK63-F1
#
_entry.id   AF-A0AAF0EK63-F1
#
_cell.length_a   1.000
_cell.length_b   1.000
_cell.length_c   1.000
_cell.angle_alpha   90.00
_cell.angle_beta   90.00
_cell.angle_gamma   90.00
#
_symmetry.space_group_name_H-M   'P 1'
#
loop_
_entity.id
_entity.type
_entity.pdbx_description
1 polymer ?
#
loop_
_entity_poly.entity_id
_entity_poly.type
_entity_poly.pdbx_seq_one_letter_code
_entity_poly.pdbx_strand_id
1 'polypeptide(L)'
;MSTYFDTLRTPYQNVPITEEGVATSEFIEATEGVVKLFDLLGSTAFAVVQNDMNGNIKKIRDRLLATGPDLSGTLQLLVKNEGQPGDKKRTATEGLLWLLR
;
A
#
# COMPACT_ATOMS: atom_id res chain seq x y z
N MET A 1 -26.12 10.45 4.83
CA MET A 1 -25.06 11.13 5.61
C MET A 1 -23.75 10.58 5.10
N SER A 2 -22.85 11.41 4.56
CA SER A 2 -21.55 10.92 4.07
C SER A 2 -20.58 10.78 5.23
N THR A 3 -19.75 9.76 5.17
CA THR A 3 -18.66 9.47 6.09
C THR A 3 -17.34 9.98 5.52
N TYR A 4 -16.27 9.96 6.32
CA TYR A 4 -14.93 10.26 5.83
C TYR A 4 -14.55 9.41 4.62
N PHE A 5 -14.89 8.12 4.63
CA PHE A 5 -14.51 7.18 3.57
C PHE A 5 -15.15 7.51 2.22
N ASP A 6 -16.29 8.20 2.21
CA ASP A 6 -16.95 8.66 0.99
C ASP A 6 -16.19 9.82 0.31
N THR A 7 -15.22 10.44 1.00
CA THR A 7 -14.38 11.52 0.47
C THR A 7 -13.05 11.01 -0.11
N LEU A 8 -12.73 9.73 0.10
CA LEU A 8 -11.51 9.13 -0.42
C LEU A 8 -11.63 8.95 -1.94
N ARG A 9 -10.55 9.30 -2.65
CA ARG A 9 -10.47 9.13 -4.11
C ARG A 9 -10.59 7.64 -4.51
N THR A 10 -9.94 6.76 -3.77
CA THR A 10 -10.08 5.30 -3.91
C THR A 10 -10.30 4.65 -2.54
N PRO A 11 -11.55 4.34 -2.15
CA PRO A 11 -11.79 3.52 -0.97
C PRO A 11 -11.40 2.07 -1.27
N TYR A 12 -11.02 1.30 -0.24
CA TYR A 12 -10.64 -0.12 -0.40
C TYR A 12 -11.68 -0.97 -1.14
N GLN A 13 -12.96 -0.64 -1.00
CA GLN A 13 -14.08 -1.30 -1.66
C GLN A 13 -13.99 -1.23 -3.20
N ASN A 14 -13.29 -0.22 -3.71
CA ASN A 14 -13.13 0.07 -5.13
C ASN A 14 -11.74 -0.31 -5.64
N VAL A 15 -10.89 -0.94 -4.83
CA VAL A 15 -9.58 -1.44 -5.28
C VAL A 15 -9.81 -2.63 -6.20
N PRO A 16 -9.39 -2.58 -7.48
CA PRO A 16 -9.61 -3.67 -8.41
C PRO A 16 -8.88 -4.95 -7.99
N ILE A 17 -9.59 -6.07 -8.13
CA ILE A 17 -9.03 -7.42 -8.00
C ILE A 17 -9.16 -8.08 -9.38
N THR A 18 -8.05 -8.31 -10.04
CA THR A 18 -7.96 -8.99 -11.34
C THR A 18 -7.55 -10.45 -11.16
N GLU A 19 -7.47 -11.20 -12.26
CA GLU A 19 -6.90 -12.54 -12.25
C GLU A 19 -5.42 -12.55 -11.81
N GLU A 20 -4.67 -11.47 -12.09
CA GLU A 20 -3.29 -11.33 -11.64
C GLU A 20 -3.17 -10.82 -10.19
N GLY A 21 -4.26 -10.38 -9.57
CA GLY A 21 -4.30 -10.00 -8.15
C GLY A 21 -4.83 -8.60 -7.85
N VAL A 22 -4.42 -8.05 -6.71
CA VAL A 22 -4.89 -6.75 -6.20
C VAL A 22 -4.08 -5.63 -6.85
N ALA A 23 -4.75 -4.67 -7.49
CA ALA A 23 -4.07 -3.58 -8.19
C ALA A 23 -3.25 -2.70 -7.23
N THR A 24 -1.94 -2.59 -7.51
CA THR A 24 -0.97 -2.00 -6.59
C THR A 24 -1.20 -0.50 -6.39
N SER A 25 -1.50 0.24 -7.46
CA SER A 25 -1.66 1.69 -7.41
C SER A 25 -2.86 2.09 -6.56
N GLU A 26 -3.99 1.43 -6.77
CA GLU A 26 -5.25 1.67 -6.08
C GLU A 26 -5.17 1.21 -4.62
N PHE A 27 -4.47 0.09 -4.35
CA PHE A 27 -4.18 -0.33 -2.98
C PHE A 27 -3.36 0.73 -2.22
N ILE A 28 -2.31 1.27 -2.85
CA ILE A 28 -1.50 2.34 -2.25
C ILE A 28 -2.38 3.57 -1.96
N GLU A 29 -3.20 3.98 -2.92
CA GLU A 29 -4.07 5.16 -2.78
C GLU A 29 -5.09 4.98 -1.65
N ALA A 30 -5.70 3.80 -1.54
CA ALA A 30 -6.60 3.46 -0.44
C ALA A 30 -5.89 3.45 0.92
N THR A 31 -4.66 2.92 0.97
CA THR A 31 -3.84 2.90 2.19
C THR A 31 -3.49 4.31 2.66
N GLU A 32 -3.12 5.21 1.74
CA GLU A 32 -2.87 6.62 2.06
C GLU A 32 -4.12 7.33 2.59
N GLY A 33 -5.31 6.94 2.11
CA GLY A 33 -6.58 7.38 2.67
C GLY A 33 -6.74 7.00 4.14
N VAL A 34 -6.33 5.80 4.54
CA VAL A 34 -6.33 5.38 5.95
C VAL A 34 -5.27 6.13 6.75
N VAL A 35 -4.09 6.39 6.20
CA VAL A 35 -3.08 7.21 6.89
C VAL A 35 -3.62 8.59 7.24
N LYS A 36 -4.32 9.23 6.30
CA LYS A 36 -4.96 10.55 6.49
C LYS A 36 -6.10 10.54 7.51
N LEU A 37 -6.70 9.38 7.80
CA LEU A 37 -7.70 9.27 8.88
C LEU A 37 -7.08 9.62 10.24
N PHE A 38 -5.80 9.29 10.46
CA PHE A 38 -5.13 9.61 11.73
C PHE A 38 -4.97 11.11 11.97
N ASP A 39 -4.93 11.93 10.91
CA ASP A 39 -4.91 13.39 11.04
C ASP A 39 -6.23 13.91 11.61
N LEU A 40 -7.36 13.28 11.26
CA LEU A 40 -8.67 13.60 11.82
C LEU A 40 -8.80 13.23 13.30
N LEU A 41 -8.05 12.22 13.75
CA LEU A 41 -7.99 11.85 15.17
C LEU A 41 -7.15 12.85 15.99
N GLY A 42 -6.39 13.73 15.33
CA GLY A 42 -5.81 14.95 15.92
C GLY A 42 -4.74 14.74 17.00
N SER A 43 -4.24 13.51 17.16
CA SER A 43 -3.26 13.18 18.20
C SER A 43 -1.88 12.94 17.61
N THR A 44 -0.89 13.71 18.09
CA THR A 44 0.54 13.49 17.78
C THR A 44 1.01 12.10 18.21
N ALA A 45 0.27 11.40 19.09
CA ALA A 45 0.54 10.02 19.45
C ALA A 45 0.49 9.07 18.24
N PHE A 46 -0.26 9.40 17.18
CA PHE A 46 -0.31 8.59 15.97
C PHE A 46 0.83 8.84 14.98
N ALA A 47 1.72 9.81 15.24
CA ALA A 47 2.82 10.13 14.33
C ALA A 47 3.73 8.92 14.06
N VAL A 48 3.95 8.06 15.06
CA VAL A 48 4.74 6.83 14.89
C VAL A 48 4.07 5.86 13.93
N VAL A 49 2.74 5.71 14.02
CA VAL A 49 1.94 4.84 13.14
C VAL A 49 1.94 5.39 11.71
N GLN A 50 1.68 6.69 11.55
CA GLN A 50 1.70 7.33 10.24
C GLN A 50 3.07 7.20 9.56
N ASN A 51 4.16 7.40 10.30
CA ASN A 51 5.52 7.29 9.76
C ASN A 51 5.84 5.85 9.31
N ASP A 52 5.46 4.85 10.10
CA ASP A 52 5.65 3.44 9.71
C ASP A 52 4.86 3.09 8.44
N MET A 53 3.57 3.43 8.41
CA MET A 53 2.70 3.18 7.24
C MET A 53 3.21 3.89 5.99
N ASN A 54 3.55 5.19 6.07
CA ASN A 54 4.09 5.96 4.96
C ASN A 54 5.43 5.38 4.47
N GLY A 55 6.29 4.94 5.39
CA GLY A 55 7.53 4.27 5.06
C GLY A 55 7.31 2.98 4.26
N ASN A 56 6.33 2.17 4.65
CA ASN A 56 6.00 0.93 3.96
C ASN A 56 5.29 1.15 2.63
N ILE A 57 4.37 2.13 2.54
CA ILE A 57 3.76 2.58 1.28
C ILE A 57 4.85 3.00 0.29
N LYS A 58 5.84 3.78 0.75
CA LYS A 58 6.93 4.24 -0.10
C LYS A 58 7.73 3.09 -0.71
N LYS A 59 8.03 2.03 0.04
CA LYS A 59 8.74 0.85 -0.46
C LYS A 59 8.00 0.18 -1.63
N ILE A 60 6.68 0.03 -1.50
CA ILE A 60 5.83 -0.57 -2.55
C ILE A 60 5.77 0.34 -3.77
N ARG A 61 5.54 1.64 -3.56
CA ARG A 61 5.49 2.63 -4.64
C ARG A 61 6.81 2.72 -5.41
N ASP A 62 7.94 2.79 -4.70
CA ASP A 62 9.26 2.87 -5.32
C ASP A 62 9.53 1.65 -6.21
N ARG A 63 9.11 0.45 -5.77
CA ARG A 63 9.20 -0.76 -6.59
C ARG A 63 8.32 -0.69 -7.83
N LEU A 64 7.05 -0.31 -7.68
CA LEU A 64 6.13 -0.14 -8.82
C LEU A 64 6.69 0.83 -9.87
N LEU A 65 7.18 1.99 -9.43
CA LEU A 65 7.76 3.00 -10.33
C LEU A 65 9.04 2.50 -11.00
N ALA A 66 9.88 1.73 -10.29
CA ALA A 66 11.14 1.22 -10.83
C ALA A 66 10.95 0.11 -11.87
N THR A 67 9.88 -0.70 -11.76
CA THR A 67 9.69 -1.86 -12.65
C THR A 67 8.50 -1.78 -13.59
N GLY A 68 7.61 -0.81 -13.39
CA GLY A 68 6.38 -0.69 -14.15
C GLY A 68 5.30 -1.73 -13.78
N PRO A 69 4.12 -1.60 -14.41
CA PRO A 69 2.94 -2.41 -14.11
C PRO A 69 3.07 -3.88 -14.52
N ASP A 70 3.89 -4.21 -15.52
CA ASP A 70 4.05 -5.59 -15.97
C ASP A 70 4.64 -6.50 -14.86
N LEU A 71 5.51 -5.93 -14.01
CA LEU A 71 6.16 -6.67 -12.94
C LEU A 71 5.58 -6.39 -11.55
N SER A 72 4.91 -5.25 -11.37
CA SER A 72 4.45 -4.79 -10.05
C SER A 72 3.03 -4.22 -10.07
N GLY A 73 2.27 -4.42 -11.15
CA GLY A 73 0.92 -3.88 -11.34
C GLY A 73 -0.11 -4.45 -10.38
N THR A 74 0.14 -5.66 -9.88
CA THR A 74 -0.58 -6.24 -8.74
C THR A 74 0.36 -6.54 -7.58
N LEU A 75 -0.16 -6.57 -6.35
CA LEU A 75 0.64 -6.91 -5.16
C LEU A 75 1.28 -8.30 -5.28
N GLN A 76 0.56 -9.24 -5.90
CA GLN A 76 1.02 -10.60 -6.15
C GLN A 76 2.17 -10.62 -7.16
N LEU A 77 2.05 -9.91 -8.28
CA LEU A 77 3.13 -9.76 -9.25
C LEU A 77 4.35 -9.08 -8.61
N LEU A 78 4.13 -8.01 -7.85
CA LEU A 78 5.19 -7.30 -7.13
C LEU A 78 5.99 -8.26 -6.24
N VAL A 79 5.30 -9.03 -5.40
CA VAL A 79 5.94 -9.98 -4.47
C VAL A 79 6.67 -11.09 -5.23
N LYS A 80 6.02 -11.66 -6.27
CA LYS A 80 6.58 -12.74 -7.10
C LYS A 80 7.83 -12.31 -7.85
N ASN A 81 7.84 -11.08 -8.38
CA ASN A 81 8.91 -10.58 -9.24
C ASN A 81 10.01 -9.83 -8.48
N GLU A 82 9.83 -9.54 -7.20
CA GLU A 82 10.88 -8.93 -6.37
C GLU A 82 11.95 -9.94 -5.93
N GLY A 83 11.57 -11.19 -5.65
CA GLY A 83 12.50 -12.23 -5.26
C GLY A 83 11.83 -13.51 -4.76
N GLN A 84 12.64 -14.54 -4.55
CA GLN A 84 12.20 -15.82 -4.01
C GLN A 84 12.10 -15.79 -2.47
N PRO A 85 11.33 -16.68 -1.85
CA PRO A 85 11.37 -16.88 -0.40
C PRO A 85 12.81 -17.13 0.08
N GLY A 86 13.28 -16.35 1.06
CA GLY A 86 14.65 -16.46 1.60
C GLY A 86 15.65 -15.45 1.05
N ASP A 87 15.31 -14.70 0.00
CA ASP A 87 16.18 -13.64 -0.51
C ASP A 87 16.28 -12.47 0.47
N LYS A 88 17.51 -11.96 0.68
CA LYS A 88 17.80 -10.90 1.66
C LYS A 88 17.34 -9.49 1.25
N LYS A 89 16.86 -9.30 0.02
CA LYS A 89 16.53 -7.98 -0.53
C LYS A 89 15.13 -7.99 -1.15
N ARG A 90 14.11 -7.99 -0.28
CA ARG A 90 12.70 -7.94 -0.69
C ARG A 90 11.97 -6.78 -0.01
N THR A 91 12.50 -5.59 -0.22
CA THR A 91 12.10 -4.36 0.47
C THR A 91 10.61 -4.04 0.35
N ALA A 92 10.03 -4.21 -0.85
CA ALA A 92 8.62 -3.95 -1.08
C ALA A 92 7.72 -5.06 -0.52
N THR A 93 8.15 -6.33 -0.60
CA THR A 93 7.48 -7.47 0.03
C THR A 93 7.44 -7.30 1.56
N GLU A 94 8.55 -6.89 2.17
CA GLU A 94 8.61 -6.58 3.60
C GLU A 94 7.72 -5.39 3.95
N GLY A 95 7.72 -4.33 3.13
CA GLY A 95 6.81 -3.21 3.30
C GLY A 95 5.35 -3.64 3.28
N LEU A 96 4.96 -4.48 2.32
CA LEU A 96 3.61 -5.02 2.22
C LEU A 96 3.25 -5.89 3.44
N LEU A 97 4.17 -6.74 3.91
CA LEU A 97 3.95 -7.56 5.10
C LEU A 97 3.60 -6.71 6.33
N TRP A 98 4.29 -5.59 6.53
CA TRP A 98 4.01 -4.70 7.66
C TRP A 98 2.72 -3.91 7.50
N LEU A 99 2.32 -3.53 6.29
CA LEU A 99 1.01 -2.90 6.05
C LEU A 99 -0.18 -3.84 6.26
N LEU A 100 0.02 -5.15 6.11
CA LEU A 100 -1.04 -6.16 6.29
C LEU A 100 -1.22 -6.62 7.75
N ARG A 101 -0.36 -6.19 8.68
CA ARG A 101 -0.42 -6.54 10.12
C ARG A 101 -1.22 -5.53 10.91
#